data_AF-A0AAU3F1M0-F1
#
_entry.id   AF-A0AAU3F1M0-F1
#
_cell.length_a   1.000
_cell.length_b   1.000
_cell.length_c   1.000
_cell.angle_alpha   90.00
_cell.angle_beta   90.00
_cell.angle_gamma   90.00
#
_symmetry.space_group_name_H-M   'P 1'
#
loop_
_entity.id
_entity.type
_entity.pdbx_description
1 polymer ?
#
loop_
_entity_poly.entity_id
_entity_poly.type
_entity_poly.pdbx_seq_one_letter_code
_entity_poly.pdbx_strand_id
1 'polypeptide(L)'
;MEHTADTATPVDTLRKRVKELRGRAGLTGADLADRLARLGVNWNRSIVANFEAGRRPNVSVVEWLALAQALDVAPLHLLVSPDATDADLYQVTPTRTAAVPVVREWIRGYYPLNADPARFEREAPRTETVSVSLGEMGYQVTLDRSPASMRALEQFIRTVSPGATSADDKGEGA
;
A
#
# COMPACT_ATOMS: atom_id res chain seq x y z
N MET A 1 24.59 24.86 2.51
CA MET A 1 23.98 23.84 3.39
C MET A 1 23.27 22.87 2.49
N GLU A 2 23.89 21.73 2.23
CA GLU A 2 23.29 20.66 1.44
C GLU A 2 22.16 20.07 2.30
N HIS A 3 20.91 20.25 1.87
CA HIS A 3 19.79 19.49 2.44
C HIS A 3 19.96 18.06 1.91
N THR A 4 20.71 17.23 2.64
CA THR A 4 20.63 15.79 2.47
C THR A 4 19.18 15.42 2.75
N ALA A 5 18.39 15.19 1.71
CA ALA A 5 17.01 14.75 1.85
C ALA A 5 17.04 13.49 2.73
N ASP A 6 16.53 13.62 3.95
CA ASP A 6 16.55 12.58 4.98
C ASP A 6 15.78 11.38 4.42
N THR A 7 16.50 10.43 3.82
CA THR A 7 15.87 9.35 3.07
C THR A 7 15.30 8.37 4.09
N ALA A 8 13.98 8.35 4.20
CA ALA A 8 13.32 7.56 5.24
C ALA A 8 13.54 6.06 4.97
N THR A 9 14.12 5.37 5.94
CA THR A 9 14.21 3.90 5.93
C THR A 9 12.86 3.29 6.31
N PRO A 10 12.61 2.00 6.00
CA PRO A 10 11.33 1.38 6.30
C PRO A 10 10.99 1.37 7.79
N VAL A 11 11.99 1.13 8.65
CA VAL A 11 11.78 1.11 10.10
C VAL A 11 11.59 2.52 10.65
N ASP A 12 12.27 3.53 10.10
CA ASP A 12 12.07 4.92 10.51
C ASP A 12 10.69 5.44 10.12
N THR A 13 10.22 5.11 8.92
CA THR A 13 8.84 5.41 8.49
C THR A 13 7.84 4.72 9.42
N LEU A 14 8.01 3.42 9.65
CA LEU A 14 7.14 2.64 10.53
C LEU A 14 7.05 3.26 11.93
N ARG A 15 8.20 3.62 12.51
CA ARG A 15 8.30 4.25 13.82
C ARG A 15 7.53 5.57 13.89
N LYS A 16 7.80 6.47 12.93
CA LYS A 16 7.14 7.78 12.85
C LYS A 16 5.61 7.60 12.75
N ARG A 17 5.16 6.69 11.88
CA ARG A 17 3.73 6.38 11.66
C ARG A 17 3.05 5.77 12.88
N VAL A 18 3.69 4.81 13.55
CA VAL A 18 3.15 4.21 14.78
C VAL A 18 2.94 5.26 15.86
N LYS A 19 3.95 6.11 16.10
CA LYS A 19 3.87 7.19 17.11
C LYS A 19 2.74 8.18 16.78
N GLU A 20 2.64 8.58 15.52
CA GLU A 20 1.63 9.52 15.04
C GLU A 20 0.21 8.95 15.18
N LEU A 21 -0.04 7.74 14.67
CA LEU A 21 -1.35 7.10 14.70
C LEU A 21 -1.78 6.77 16.12
N ARG A 22 -0.85 6.30 16.97
CA ARG A 22 -1.12 6.09 18.40
C ARG A 22 -1.56 7.39 19.06
N GLY A 23 -0.85 8.49 18.80
CA GLY A 23 -1.20 9.82 19.31
C GLY A 23 -2.56 10.31 18.82
N ARG A 24 -2.85 10.16 17.52
CA ARG A 24 -4.13 10.54 16.90
C ARG A 24 -5.31 9.74 17.48
N ALA A 25 -5.08 8.48 17.83
CA ALA A 25 -6.07 7.61 18.46
C ALA A 25 -6.21 7.84 19.99
N GLY A 26 -5.46 8.78 20.58
CA GLY A 26 -5.49 9.05 22.02
C GLY A 26 -4.93 7.91 22.89
N LEU A 27 -4.16 6.99 22.31
CA LEU A 27 -3.65 5.81 23.01
C LEU A 27 -2.35 6.13 23.74
N THR A 28 -2.23 5.66 24.98
CA THR A 28 -0.95 5.62 25.68
C THR A 28 -0.07 4.50 25.12
N GLY A 29 1.23 4.54 25.45
CA GLY A 29 2.12 3.42 25.13
C GLY A 29 1.73 2.10 25.82
N ALA A 30 1.04 2.17 26.96
CA ALA A 30 0.48 0.99 27.62
C ALA A 30 -0.73 0.45 26.85
N ASP A 31 -1.62 1.31 26.38
CA ASP A 31 -2.80 0.88 25.61
C ASP A 31 -2.41 0.16 24.31
N LEU A 32 -1.39 0.68 23.61
CA LEU A 32 -0.87 0.00 22.42
C LEU A 32 -0.23 -1.36 22.77
N ALA A 33 0.54 -1.42 23.87
CA ALA A 33 1.11 -2.67 24.36
C ALA A 33 0.02 -3.72 24.68
N ASP A 34 -1.06 -3.31 25.36
CA ASP A 34 -2.18 -4.19 25.67
C ASP A 34 -2.92 -4.68 24.41
N ARG A 35 -3.06 -3.81 23.40
CA ARG A 35 -3.61 -4.20 22.08
C ARG A 35 -2.73 -5.24 21.41
N LEU A 36 -1.42 -5.05 21.40
CA LEU A 36 -0.47 -6.00 20.82
C LEU A 36 -0.45 -7.34 21.58
N ALA A 37 -0.54 -7.31 22.91
CA ALA A 37 -0.59 -8.51 23.74
C ALA A 37 -1.81 -9.41 23.38
N ARG A 38 -2.97 -8.79 23.11
CA ARG A 38 -4.17 -9.53 22.62
C ARG A 38 -3.97 -10.19 21.25
N LEU A 39 -3.01 -9.71 20.46
CA LEU A 39 -2.61 -10.27 19.17
C LEU A 39 -1.43 -11.25 19.29
N GLY A 40 -1.03 -11.62 20.51
CA GLY A 40 0.10 -12.52 20.76
C GLY A 40 1.48 -11.87 20.65
N VAL A 41 1.56 -10.54 20.53
CA VAL A 41 2.83 -9.79 20.50
C VAL A 41 3.12 -9.22 21.89
N ASN A 42 4.13 -9.77 22.55
CA ASN A 42 4.49 -9.42 23.92
C ASN A 42 5.34 -8.13 24.00
N TRP A 43 4.75 -7.00 23.58
CA TRP A 43 5.33 -5.68 23.82
C TRP A 43 4.78 -5.12 25.14
N ASN A 44 5.65 -4.51 25.93
CA ASN A 44 5.25 -3.69 27.07
C ASN A 44 5.40 -2.20 26.73
N ARG A 45 4.92 -1.32 27.61
CA ARG A 45 5.03 0.15 27.44
C ARG A 45 6.46 0.61 27.12
N SER A 46 7.48 0.01 27.74
CA SER A 46 8.88 0.38 27.52
C SER A 46 9.38 -0.04 26.14
N ILE A 47 8.93 -1.19 25.62
CA ILE A 47 9.23 -1.61 24.25
C ILE A 47 8.60 -0.65 23.24
N VAL A 48 7.33 -0.26 23.45
CA VAL A 48 6.67 0.77 22.62
C VAL A 48 7.47 2.06 22.63
N ALA A 49 7.84 2.58 23.80
CA ALA A 49 8.60 3.82 23.92
C ALA A 49 10.00 3.72 23.27
N ASN A 50 10.67 2.57 23.40
CA ASN A 50 11.99 2.34 22.78
C ASN A 50 11.88 2.24 21.25
N PHE A 51 10.83 1.61 20.73
CA PHE A 51 10.56 1.57 19.31
C PHE A 51 10.33 2.97 18.77
N GLU A 52 9.41 3.74 19.36
CA GLU A 52 9.07 5.11 18.95
C GLU A 52 10.23 6.11 19.07
N ALA A 53 11.15 5.89 20.01
CA ALA A 53 12.35 6.71 20.19
C ALA A 53 13.53 6.27 19.29
N GLY A 54 13.39 5.16 18.57
CA GLY A 54 14.45 4.61 17.71
C GLY A 54 15.59 3.91 18.41
N ARG A 55 15.43 3.61 19.70
CA ARG A 55 16.35 2.74 20.44
C ARG A 55 16.19 1.26 20.06
N ARG A 56 15.07 0.91 19.42
CA ARG A 56 14.86 -0.42 18.83
C ARG A 56 14.99 -0.32 17.29
N PRO A 57 16.07 -0.86 16.69
CA PRO A 57 16.34 -0.70 15.26
C PRO A 57 15.57 -1.68 14.37
N ASN A 58 15.00 -2.74 14.95
CA ASN A 58 14.35 -3.81 14.20
C ASN A 58 12.89 -3.97 14.62
N VAL A 59 12.11 -4.53 13.71
CA VAL A 59 10.71 -4.93 13.89
C VAL A 59 10.48 -6.19 13.05
N SER A 60 9.86 -7.22 13.62
CA SER A 60 9.54 -8.42 12.86
C SER A 60 8.33 -8.20 11.94
N VAL A 61 8.16 -9.05 10.93
CA VAL A 61 6.97 -9.02 10.07
C VAL A 61 5.69 -9.25 10.89
N VAL A 62 5.75 -10.15 11.89
CA VAL A 62 4.62 -10.41 12.80
C VAL A 62 4.28 -9.15 13.61
N GLU A 63 5.29 -8.46 14.15
CA GLU A 63 5.09 -7.22 14.90
C GLU A 63 4.53 -6.11 14.02
N TRP A 64 5.01 -5.98 12.78
CA TRP A 64 4.50 -4.99 11.83
C TRP A 64 3.02 -5.21 11.49
N LEU A 65 2.61 -6.45 11.22
CA LEU A 65 1.21 -6.79 10.95
C LEU A 65 0.34 -6.57 12.19
N ALA A 66 0.83 -6.96 13.37
CA ALA A 66 0.11 -6.72 14.63
C ALA A 66 -0.03 -5.22 14.94
N LEU A 67 0.99 -4.41 14.65
CA LEU A 67 0.91 -2.94 14.78
C LEU A 67 -0.14 -2.35 13.84
N ALA A 68 -0.19 -2.81 12.59
CA ALA A 68 -1.19 -2.37 11.62
C ALA A 68 -2.61 -2.69 12.10
N GLN A 69 -2.83 -3.92 12.57
CA GLN A 69 -4.10 -4.36 13.11
C GLN A 69 -4.47 -3.62 14.41
N ALA A 70 -3.53 -3.43 15.34
CA ALA A 70 -3.77 -2.75 16.60
C ALA A 70 -4.10 -1.25 16.43
N LEU A 71 -3.64 -0.64 15.34
CA LEU A 71 -3.87 0.76 15.00
C LEU A 71 -4.97 0.96 13.95
N ASP A 72 -5.67 -0.10 13.56
CA ASP A 72 -6.79 -0.07 12.60
C ASP A 72 -6.40 0.56 11.25
N VAL A 73 -5.20 0.25 10.73
CA VAL A 73 -4.68 0.74 9.45
C VAL A 73 -4.13 -0.37 8.57
N ALA A 74 -4.08 -0.13 7.25
CA ALA A 74 -3.40 -1.04 6.33
C ALA A 74 -1.89 -1.12 6.62
N PRO A 75 -1.25 -2.31 6.56
CA PRO A 75 0.20 -2.44 6.77
C PRO A 75 1.04 -1.53 5.87
N LEU A 76 0.58 -1.31 4.62
CA LEU A 76 1.21 -0.39 3.69
C LEU A 76 1.26 1.05 4.21
N HIS A 77 0.26 1.54 4.95
CA HIS A 77 0.20 2.92 5.48
C HIS A 77 1.13 3.14 6.68
N LEU A 78 1.60 2.05 7.26
CA LEU A 78 2.64 2.03 8.27
C LEU A 78 4.03 1.96 7.63
N LEU A 79 4.19 1.14 6.59
CA LEU A 79 5.47 0.94 5.91
C LEU A 79 5.85 2.12 5.02
N VAL A 80 4.88 2.69 4.31
CA VAL A 80 5.02 3.85 3.43
C VAL A 80 3.96 4.88 3.79
N SER A 81 4.38 6.09 4.16
CA SER A 81 3.46 7.15 4.58
C SER A 81 2.44 7.47 3.48
N PRO A 82 1.14 7.62 3.80
CA PRO A 82 0.16 8.14 2.86
C PRO A 82 0.30 9.65 2.63
N ASP A 83 0.97 10.35 3.54
CA ASP A 83 1.12 11.81 3.52
C ASP A 83 2.39 12.26 2.77
N ALA A 84 3.15 11.31 2.22
CA ALA A 84 4.32 11.60 1.40
C ALA A 84 3.90 12.06 0.00
N THR A 85 4.64 13.04 -0.52
CA THR A 85 4.45 13.65 -1.83
C THR A 85 5.12 12.82 -2.94
N ASP A 86 4.77 13.11 -4.19
CA ASP A 86 5.37 12.45 -5.35
C ASP A 86 6.87 12.73 -5.50
N ALA A 87 7.37 13.80 -4.88
CA ALA A 87 8.78 14.15 -4.86
C ALA A 87 9.57 13.41 -3.76
N ASP A 88 8.88 12.78 -2.79
CA ASP A 88 9.55 12.13 -1.68
C ASP A 88 10.21 10.82 -2.11
N LEU A 89 11.42 10.62 -1.61
CA LEU A 89 12.22 9.44 -1.85
C LEU A 89 12.15 8.49 -0.66
N TYR A 90 12.12 7.19 -0.96
CA TYR A 90 12.01 6.12 0.02
C TYR A 90 13.15 5.10 -0.17
N GLN A 91 13.90 4.83 0.89
CA GLN A 91 15.02 3.87 0.85
C GLN A 91 14.46 2.45 1.03
N VAL A 92 14.17 1.77 -0.08
CA VAL A 92 13.60 0.41 -0.08
C VAL A 92 14.60 -0.62 0.45
N THR A 93 15.86 -0.48 0.06
CA THR A 93 16.97 -1.32 0.55
C THR A 93 18.18 -0.43 0.86
N PRO A 94 19.20 -0.92 1.58
CA PRO A 94 20.39 -0.12 1.88
C PRO A 94 21.05 0.52 0.65
N THR A 95 20.90 -0.08 -0.54
CA THR A 95 21.48 0.38 -1.80
C THR A 95 20.46 0.90 -2.81
N ARG A 96 19.17 0.96 -2.45
CA ARG A 96 18.10 1.34 -3.39
C ARG A 96 17.14 2.34 -2.78
N THR A 97 17.01 3.46 -3.48
CA THR A 97 16.01 4.50 -3.23
C THR A 97 15.12 4.66 -4.46
N ALA A 98 13.83 4.93 -4.24
CA ALA A 98 12.86 5.18 -5.29
C ALA A 98 11.80 6.18 -4.82
N ALA A 99 11.07 6.79 -5.77
CA ALA A 99 9.95 7.68 -5.46
C ALA A 99 8.84 6.93 -4.72
N VAL A 100 8.25 7.56 -3.71
CA VAL A 100 7.20 6.97 -2.87
C VAL A 100 6.06 6.35 -3.68
N PRO A 101 5.48 7.01 -4.71
CA PRO A 101 4.40 6.42 -5.49
C PRO A 101 4.79 5.08 -6.11
N VAL A 102 6.00 5.00 -6.70
CA VAL A 102 6.53 3.78 -7.32
C VAL A 102 6.68 2.66 -6.29
N VAL A 103 7.18 2.97 -5.09
CA VAL A 103 7.33 1.98 -4.01
C VAL A 103 5.96 1.44 -3.56
N ARG A 104 4.95 2.31 -3.46
CA ARG A 104 3.60 1.90 -3.06
C ARG A 104 2.97 0.97 -4.10
N GLU A 105 3.08 1.30 -5.38
CA GLU A 105 2.61 0.46 -6.47
C GLU A 105 3.30 -0.91 -6.51
N TRP A 106 4.60 -0.92 -6.24
CA TRP A 106 5.36 -2.16 -6.14
C TRP A 106 4.91 -3.04 -4.98
N ILE A 107 4.72 -2.48 -3.78
CA ILE A 107 4.24 -3.23 -2.62
C ILE A 107 2.81 -3.74 -2.82
N ARG A 108 1.97 -2.99 -3.56
CA ARG A 108 0.61 -3.43 -3.94
C ARG A 108 0.61 -4.57 -4.97
N GLY A 109 1.74 -4.83 -5.63
CA GLY A 109 1.84 -5.84 -6.67
C GLY A 109 1.44 -5.37 -8.07
N TYR A 110 1.27 -4.06 -8.30
CA TYR A 110 0.78 -3.54 -9.59
C TYR A 110 1.91 -3.26 -10.59
N TYR A 111 3.04 -2.70 -10.14
CA TYR A 111 4.15 -2.36 -11.02
C TYR A 111 5.50 -2.76 -10.40
N PRO A 112 6.46 -3.32 -11.16
CA PRO A 112 7.77 -3.70 -10.63
C PRO A 112 8.62 -2.47 -10.29
N LEU A 113 9.37 -2.53 -9.18
CA LEU A 113 10.29 -1.45 -8.79
C LEU A 113 11.51 -1.31 -9.71
N ASN A 114 12.06 -2.45 -10.14
CA ASN A 114 13.22 -2.59 -11.04
C ASN A 114 13.42 -4.04 -11.52
N ALA A 115 12.32 -4.76 -11.75
CA ALA A 115 12.35 -6.15 -12.19
C ALA A 115 11.93 -6.28 -13.66
N ASP A 116 12.26 -7.40 -14.28
CA ASP A 116 11.65 -7.83 -15.54
C ASP A 116 10.12 -7.92 -15.35
N PRO A 117 9.32 -7.11 -16.07
CA PRO A 117 7.85 -7.12 -15.95
C PRO A 117 7.26 -8.52 -16.18
N ALA A 118 7.78 -9.27 -17.15
CA ALA A 118 7.27 -10.60 -17.45
C ALA A 118 7.50 -11.57 -16.28
N ARG A 119 8.60 -11.41 -15.54
CA ARG A 119 8.85 -12.21 -14.32
C ARG A 119 7.95 -11.78 -13.17
N PHE A 120 7.76 -10.47 -12.99
CA PHE A 120 6.92 -9.93 -11.94
C PHE A 120 5.46 -10.39 -12.11
N GLU A 121 4.93 -10.30 -13.33
CA GLU A 121 3.57 -10.71 -13.67
C GLU A 121 3.33 -12.22 -13.55
N ARG A 122 4.34 -13.05 -13.79
CA ARG A 122 4.21 -14.52 -13.66
C ARG A 122 3.90 -14.97 -12.24
N GLU A 123 4.39 -14.22 -11.24
CA GLU A 123 4.18 -14.53 -9.82
C GLU A 123 2.88 -13.89 -9.29
N ALA A 124 2.30 -12.93 -10.01
CA ALA A 124 1.03 -12.33 -9.66
C ALA A 124 -0.14 -13.32 -9.93
N PRO A 125 -1.07 -13.51 -8.98
CA PRO A 125 -2.26 -14.31 -9.22
C PRO A 125 -3.02 -13.77 -10.43
N ARG A 126 -3.38 -14.63 -11.39
CA ARG A 126 -4.10 -14.23 -12.62
C ARG A 126 -5.42 -13.52 -12.34
N THR A 127 -5.99 -13.68 -11.15
CA THR A 127 -7.22 -13.03 -10.69
C THR A 127 -7.06 -11.54 -10.36
N GLU A 128 -5.84 -11.05 -10.19
CA GLU A 128 -5.53 -9.66 -9.82
C GLU A 128 -5.35 -8.74 -11.04
N THR A 129 -5.38 -9.32 -12.24
CA THR A 129 -5.18 -8.64 -13.51
C THR A 129 -6.41 -8.81 -14.40
N VAL A 130 -6.72 -7.81 -15.22
CA VAL A 130 -7.71 -7.91 -16.30
C VAL A 130 -7.00 -7.62 -17.61
N SER A 131 -7.05 -8.59 -18.52
CA SER A 131 -6.71 -8.33 -19.92
C SER A 131 -7.94 -7.77 -20.60
N VAL A 132 -7.82 -6.56 -21.13
CA VAL A 132 -8.84 -5.89 -21.94
C VAL A 132 -8.38 -5.91 -23.39
N SER A 133 -9.23 -6.44 -24.26
CA SER A 133 -9.05 -6.39 -25.70
C SER A 133 -9.69 -5.11 -26.24
N LEU A 134 -8.89 -4.19 -26.76
CA LEU A 134 -9.38 -2.94 -27.34
C LEU A 134 -9.65 -3.12 -28.83
N GLY A 135 -10.84 -3.63 -29.17
CA GLY A 135 -11.42 -3.63 -30.52
C GLY A 135 -10.61 -4.32 -31.63
N GLU A 136 -11.08 -4.19 -32.88
CA GLU A 136 -10.57 -4.87 -34.09
C GLU A 136 -9.09 -4.61 -34.41
N MET A 137 -8.43 -3.66 -33.74
CA MET A 137 -7.02 -3.34 -33.94
C MET A 137 -6.05 -4.34 -33.27
N GLY A 138 -6.56 -5.39 -32.62
CA GLY A 138 -5.74 -6.47 -32.07
C GLY A 138 -4.88 -6.07 -30.87
N TYR A 139 -5.18 -4.92 -30.23
CA TYR A 139 -4.41 -4.43 -29.10
C TYR A 139 -4.92 -5.06 -27.79
N GLN A 140 -4.05 -5.81 -27.11
CA GLN A 140 -4.31 -6.33 -25.78
C GLN A 140 -3.65 -5.40 -24.76
N VAL A 141 -4.44 -4.87 -23.83
CA VAL A 141 -3.94 -4.11 -22.69
C VAL A 141 -4.19 -4.91 -21.43
N THR A 142 -3.13 -5.10 -20.65
CA THR A 142 -3.21 -5.68 -19.33
C THR A 142 -3.34 -4.54 -18.32
N LEU A 143 -4.46 -4.49 -17.61
CA LEU A 143 -4.71 -3.53 -16.54
C LEU A 143 -4.69 -4.25 -15.19
N ASP A 144 -4.12 -3.62 -14.17
CA ASP A 144 -4.31 -4.06 -12.79
C ASP A 144 -5.77 -3.81 -12.35
N ARG A 145 -6.25 -4.58 -11.36
CA ARG A 145 -7.60 -4.41 -10.80
C ARG A 145 -7.69 -3.33 -9.72
N SER A 146 -6.76 -2.38 -9.63
CA SER A 146 -6.88 -1.30 -8.66
C SER A 146 -8.14 -0.47 -8.91
N PRO A 147 -8.73 0.13 -7.86
CA PRO A 147 -9.86 1.05 -8.03
C PRO A 147 -9.56 2.22 -8.97
N ALA A 148 -8.28 2.62 -9.11
CA ALA A 148 -7.89 3.67 -10.04
C ALA A 148 -7.96 3.17 -11.50
N SER A 149 -7.35 2.02 -11.78
CA SER A 149 -7.35 1.40 -13.11
C SER A 149 -8.76 0.98 -13.55
N MET A 150 -9.59 0.48 -12.64
CA MET A 150 -11.00 0.16 -12.93
C MET A 150 -11.82 1.42 -13.23
N ARG A 151 -11.62 2.54 -12.51
CA ARG A 151 -12.28 3.82 -12.82
C ARG A 151 -11.82 4.40 -14.16
N ALA A 152 -10.53 4.33 -14.44
CA ALA A 152 -9.98 4.77 -15.73
C ALA A 152 -10.57 3.95 -16.89
N LEU A 153 -10.68 2.63 -16.70
CA LEU A 153 -11.31 1.73 -17.66
C LEU A 153 -12.80 2.05 -17.85
N GLU A 154 -13.57 2.27 -16.78
CA GLU A 154 -14.98 2.67 -16.86
C GLU A 154 -15.18 4.01 -17.56
N GLN A 155 -14.30 4.99 -17.32
CA GLN A 155 -14.33 6.28 -18.01
C GLN A 155 -14.00 6.12 -19.49
N PHE A 156 -12.97 5.32 -19.80
CA PHE A 156 -12.60 5.01 -21.17
C PHE A 156 -13.76 4.33 -21.91
N ILE A 157 -14.35 3.26 -21.35
CA ILE A 157 -15.49 2.54 -21.93
C ILE A 157 -16.67 3.49 -22.18
N ARG A 158 -17.01 4.35 -21.22
CA ARG A 158 -18.05 5.39 -21.42
C ARG A 158 -17.74 6.33 -22.57
N THR A 159 -16.46 6.68 -22.75
CA THR A 159 -16.01 7.62 -23.77
C THR A 159 -16.06 6.99 -25.17
N VAL A 160 -15.67 5.71 -25.29
CA VAL A 160 -15.62 4.98 -26.57
C VAL A 160 -16.92 4.25 -26.93
N SER A 161 -17.83 4.06 -25.97
CA SER A 161 -19.16 3.47 -26.19
C SER A 161 -20.23 4.22 -25.38
N PRO A 162 -20.64 5.41 -25.84
CA PRO A 162 -21.63 6.25 -25.15
C PRO A 162 -23.05 5.65 -25.10
N GLY A 163 -23.27 4.42 -25.60
CA GLY A 163 -24.56 3.72 -25.61
C GLY A 163 -24.61 2.38 -24.85
N ALA A 164 -23.56 1.96 -24.16
CA ALA A 164 -23.51 0.65 -23.49
C ALA A 164 -24.15 0.63 -22.08
N THR A 165 -25.12 1.50 -21.80
CA THR A 165 -25.87 1.49 -20.55
C THR A 165 -27.36 1.22 -20.79
N SER A 166 -27.85 0.15 -20.15
CA SER A 166 -29.22 -0.36 -20.06
C SER A 166 -29.76 -1.19 -21.25
N ALA A 167 -29.52 -2.50 -21.19
CA ALA A 167 -30.40 -3.50 -21.79
C ALA A 167 -30.32 -4.79 -20.94
N ASP A 168 -30.75 -4.70 -19.68
CA ASP A 168 -31.13 -5.83 -18.83
C ASP A 168 -31.97 -5.29 -17.66
N ASP A 169 -33.07 -4.60 -18.01
CA ASP A 169 -34.18 -4.35 -17.09
C ASP A 169 -35.46 -4.11 -17.90
N LYS A 170 -36.04 -5.19 -18.45
CA LYS A 170 -37.47 -5.28 -18.78
C LYS A 170 -37.98 -6.70 -18.63
N GLY A 171 -38.61 -6.96 -17.49
CA GLY A 171 -39.97 -7.48 -17.47
C GLY A 171 -40.15 -8.99 -17.57
N GLU A 172 -40.13 -9.66 -16.41
CA GLU A 172 -41.18 -10.61 -16.05
C GLU A 172 -42.57 -10.02 -16.37
N GLY A 173 -43.42 -10.77 -17.07
CA GLY A 173 -44.86 -10.48 -17.16
C GLY A 173 -45.47 -10.62 -18.55
N ALA A 174 -45.78 -11.86 -18.96
CA ALA A 174 -47.06 -12.28 -19.53
C ALA A 174 -47.06 -13.81 -19.74
#